data_AF-A0AAC8QIH6-F1
#
_entry.id   AF-A0AAC8QIH6-F1
#
_cell.length_a   1.000
_cell.length_b   1.000
_cell.length_c   1.000
_cell.angle_alpha   90.00
_cell.angle_beta   90.00
_cell.angle_gamma   90.00
#
_symmetry.space_group_name_H-M   'P 1'
#
loop_
_entity.id
_entity.type
_entity.pdbx_description
1 polymer ?
#
loop_
_entity_poly.entity_id
_entity_poly.type
_entity_poly.pdbx_seq_one_letter_code
_entity_poly.pdbx_strand_id
1 'polypeptide(L)'
;MYLLDYLMRMRGAMMKGLLAMYLGEMDVTRMVAFTDGYRACQSANGVEDEEYGLFRDWLRDVKHEFPTEGWAAKYLRDCDGDHERAIRKFLDFAAEFVALRERERQGS
;
A
#
# COMPACT_ATOMS: atom_id res chain seq x y z
N MET A 1 -4.63 14.33 4.64
CA MET A 1 -4.52 12.90 5.06
C MET A 1 -3.70 12.20 4.00
N TYR A 2 -2.64 11.52 4.41
CA TYR A 2 -1.68 10.91 3.49
C TYR A 2 -2.14 9.51 3.08
N LEU A 3 -1.63 9.01 1.96
CA LEU A 3 -2.03 7.71 1.42
C LEU A 3 -1.65 6.56 2.36
N LEU A 4 -0.50 6.64 3.04
CA LEU A 4 -0.09 5.65 4.05
C LEU A 4 -1.11 5.55 5.21
N ASP A 5 -1.71 6.66 5.64
CA ASP A 5 -2.75 6.64 6.68
C ASP A 5 -3.96 5.81 6.24
N TYR A 6 -4.37 5.96 4.97
CA TYR A 6 -5.46 5.18 4.39
C TYR A 6 -5.10 3.70 4.30
N LEU A 7 -3.89 3.37 3.85
CA LEU A 7 -3.41 1.97 3.80
C LEU A 7 -3.43 1.34 5.20
N MET A 8 -3.00 2.06 6.24
CA MET A 8 -3.02 1.55 7.62
C MET A 8 -4.44 1.32 8.14
N ARG A 9 -5.37 2.22 7.84
CA ARG A 9 -6.79 2.03 8.18
C ARG A 9 -7.39 0.81 7.47
N MET A 10 -7.08 0.62 6.19
CA MET A 10 -7.52 -0.56 5.42
C MET A 10 -6.94 -1.84 6.00
N ARG A 11 -5.64 -1.87 6.34
CA ARG A 11 -5.03 -3.00 7.02
C ARG A 11 -5.72 -3.33 8.34
N GLY A 12 -6.00 -2.31 9.15
CA GLY A 12 -6.72 -2.47 10.42
C GLY A 12 -8.14 -3.03 10.23
N ALA A 13 -8.86 -2.61 9.18
CA ALA A 13 -10.15 -3.21 8.81
C ALA A 13 -10.00 -4.66 8.34
N MET A 14 -8.92 -4.99 7.63
CA MET A 14 -8.60 -6.35 7.18
C MET A 14 -8.45 -7.32 8.34
N MET A 15 -7.63 -6.95 9.32
CA MET A 15 -7.33 -7.79 10.47
C MET A 15 -8.57 -8.06 11.34
N LYS A 16 -9.60 -7.22 11.21
CA LYS A 16 -10.89 -7.35 11.90
C LYS A 16 -11.94 -8.13 11.08
N GLY A 17 -11.59 -8.63 9.89
CA GLY A 17 -12.52 -9.31 8.98
C GLY A 17 -13.56 -8.38 8.35
N LEU A 18 -13.35 -7.06 8.40
CA LEU A 18 -14.30 -6.06 7.90
C LEU A 18 -13.95 -5.55 6.48
N LEU A 19 -12.94 -6.12 5.82
CA LEU A 19 -12.45 -5.58 4.55
C LEU A 19 -13.48 -5.65 3.42
N ALA A 20 -14.26 -6.74 3.38
CA ALA A 20 -15.36 -6.90 2.43
C ALA A 20 -16.41 -5.79 2.55
N MET A 21 -16.54 -5.16 3.72
CA MET A 21 -17.45 -4.03 3.94
C MET A 21 -16.93 -2.71 3.32
N TYR A 22 -15.62 -2.58 3.10
CA TYR A 22 -15.00 -1.36 2.55
C TYR A 22 -14.74 -1.43 1.04
N LEU A 23 -14.33 -2.59 0.52
CA LEU A 23 -13.93 -2.76 -0.89
C LEU A 23 -14.95 -3.57 -1.71
N GLY A 24 -15.96 -4.15 -1.06
CA GLY A 24 -16.81 -5.16 -1.69
C GLY A 24 -15.98 -6.40 -2.03
N GLU A 25 -16.00 -6.80 -3.30
CA GLU A 25 -15.12 -7.86 -3.80
C GLU A 25 -13.66 -7.42 -3.80
N MET A 26 -12.81 -8.20 -3.14
CA MET A 26 -11.39 -7.90 -2.96
C MET A 26 -10.64 -8.12 -4.26
N ASP A 27 -10.31 -7.03 -4.95
CA ASP A 27 -9.60 -7.05 -6.22
C ASP A 27 -8.38 -6.13 -6.18
N VAL A 28 -7.19 -6.72 -6.36
CA VAL A 28 -5.91 -6.01 -6.47
C VAL A 28 -5.93 -4.89 -7.53
N THR A 29 -6.68 -5.06 -8.62
CA THR A 29 -6.84 -4.05 -9.68
C THR A 29 -7.56 -2.82 -9.16
N ARG A 30 -8.62 -3.01 -8.36
CA ARG A 30 -9.33 -1.90 -7.69
C ARG A 30 -8.43 -1.20 -6.68
N MET A 31 -7.61 -1.95 -5.96
CA MET A 31 -6.64 -1.38 -5.01
C MET A 31 -5.58 -0.52 -5.72
N VAL A 32 -5.09 -0.95 -6.88
CA VAL A 32 -4.18 -0.16 -7.72
C VAL A 32 -4.89 1.10 -8.21
N ALA A 33 -6.07 0.97 -8.80
CA ALA A 33 -6.84 2.11 -9.32
C ALA A 33 -7.17 3.14 -8.22
N PHE A 34 -7.52 2.70 -7.02
CA PHE A 34 -7.71 3.56 -5.86
C PHE A 34 -6.44 4.34 -5.50
N THR A 35 -5.31 3.63 -5.40
CA THR A 35 -3.99 4.21 -5.06
C THR A 35 -3.59 5.27 -6.09
N ASP A 36 -3.66 4.93 -7.37
CA ASP A 36 -3.26 5.82 -8.46
C ASP A 36 -4.21 7.02 -8.58
N GLY A 37 -5.52 6.80 -8.44
CA GLY A 37 -6.51 7.87 -8.43
C GLY A 37 -6.34 8.85 -7.27
N TYR A 38 -6.02 8.35 -6.08
CA TYR A 38 -5.75 9.19 -4.91
C TYR A 38 -4.52 10.07 -5.13
N ARG A 39 -3.43 9.51 -5.67
CA ARG A 39 -2.21 10.25 -6.00
C ARG A 39 -2.43 11.28 -7.10
N ALA A 40 -3.19 10.93 -8.14
CA ALA A 40 -3.56 11.87 -9.19
C ALA A 40 -4.36 13.06 -8.63
N CYS A 41 -5.29 12.80 -7.71
CA CYS A 41 -6.05 13.85 -7.02
C CYS A 41 -5.15 14.72 -6.13
N GLN A 42 -4.23 14.13 -5.36
CA GLN A 42 -3.27 14.89 -4.56
C GLN A 42 -2.42 15.81 -5.44
N SER A 43 -1.84 15.26 -6.52
CA SER A 43 -1.02 16.02 -7.46
C SER A 43 -1.80 17.15 -8.13
N ALA A 44 -3.04 16.90 -8.56
CA ALA A 44 -3.91 17.93 -9.15
C ALA A 44 -4.22 19.08 -8.17
N ASN A 45 -4.21 18.81 -6.87
CA ASN A 45 -4.42 19.81 -5.81
C ASN A 45 -3.10 20.40 -5.27
N GLY A 46 -1.95 20.08 -5.89
CA GLY A 46 -0.64 20.58 -5.45
C GLY A 46 -0.16 19.98 -4.12
N VAL A 47 -0.73 18.86 -3.69
CA VAL A 47 -0.29 18.12 -2.50
C VAL A 47 0.70 17.05 -2.93
N GLU A 48 1.92 17.12 -2.39
CA GLU A 48 2.94 16.10 -2.58
C GLU A 48 2.98 15.17 -1.37
N ASP A 49 2.73 13.88 -1.61
CA ASP A 49 2.79 12.83 -0.58
C ASP A 49 4.17 12.20 -0.58
N GLU A 50 5.15 12.94 -0.05
CA GLU A 50 6.56 12.53 -0.01
C GLU A 50 6.74 11.18 0.69
N GLU A 51 6.02 10.95 1.80
CA GLU A 51 6.12 9.71 2.56
C GLU A 51 5.66 8.48 1.75
N TYR A 52 4.62 8.61 0.92
CA TYR A 52 4.25 7.53 0.01
C TYR A 52 5.28 7.34 -1.11
N GLY A 53 5.94 8.40 -1.56
CA GLY A 53 7.10 8.34 -2.46
C GLY A 53 8.23 7.50 -1.86
N LEU A 54 8.62 7.82 -0.63
CA LEU A 54 9.65 7.09 0.13
C LEU A 54 9.27 5.62 0.34
N PHE A 55 8.00 5.33 0.62
CA PHE A 55 7.52 3.95 0.72
C PHE A 55 7.71 3.17 -0.60
N ARG A 56 7.37 3.79 -1.75
CA ARG A 56 7.57 3.14 -3.06
C ARG A 56 9.04 2.88 -3.35
N ASP A 57 9.89 3.85 -3.07
CA ASP A 57 11.33 3.71 -3.29
C ASP A 57 11.92 2.64 -2.35
N TRP A 58 11.54 2.62 -1.07
CA TRP A 58 11.92 1.56 -0.15
C TRP A 58 11.44 0.17 -0.61
N LEU A 59 10.21 0.06 -1.10
CA LEU A 59 9.66 -1.20 -1.58
C LEU A 59 10.39 -1.70 -2.84
N ARG A 60 10.88 -0.80 -3.69
CA ARG A 60 11.68 -1.11 -4.88
C ARG A 60 13.14 -1.43 -4.54
N ASP A 61 13.79 -0.55 -3.80
CA ASP A 61 15.25 -0.50 -3.69
C ASP A 61 15.77 -1.32 -2.50
N VAL A 62 14.96 -1.46 -1.43
CA VAL A 62 15.34 -2.23 -0.24
C VAL A 62 14.67 -3.59 -0.23
N LYS A 63 13.37 -3.66 -0.54
CA LYS A 63 12.63 -4.94 -0.53
C LYS A 63 12.70 -5.69 -1.85
N HIS A 64 12.98 -5.01 -2.96
CA HIS A 64 12.93 -5.59 -4.31
C HIS A 64 11.57 -6.21 -4.65
N GLU A 65 10.50 -5.65 -4.09
CA GLU A 65 9.12 -6.15 -4.20
C GLU A 65 8.27 -5.26 -5.14
N PHE A 66 8.88 -4.24 -5.76
CA PHE A 66 8.24 -3.34 -6.73
C PHE A 66 8.94 -3.40 -8.10
N PRO A 67 8.74 -4.49 -8.88
CA PRO A 67 9.31 -4.60 -10.22
C PRO A 67 8.63 -3.62 -11.20
N THR A 68 9.15 -3.54 -12.44
CA THR A 68 8.63 -2.63 -13.47
C THR A 68 7.16 -2.86 -13.80
N GLU A 69 6.66 -4.11 -13.76
CA GLU A 69 5.23 -4.39 -13.93
C GLU A 69 4.35 -3.97 -12.74
N GLY A 70 4.96 -3.49 -11.65
CA GLY A 70 4.30 -3.10 -10.42
C GLY A 70 4.10 -4.24 -9.42
N TRP A 71 3.85 -3.87 -8.17
CA TRP A 71 3.64 -4.81 -7.06
C TRP A 71 2.44 -5.74 -7.28
N ALA A 72 1.36 -5.25 -7.88
CA ALA A 72 0.10 -5.98 -7.98
C ALA A 72 0.23 -7.24 -8.83
N ALA A 73 0.83 -7.12 -10.02
CA ALA A 73 1.07 -8.25 -10.91
C ALA A 73 2.01 -9.27 -10.26
N LYS A 74 3.06 -8.82 -9.58
CA LYS A 74 3.98 -9.69 -8.85
C LYS A 74 3.28 -10.44 -7.71
N TYR A 75 2.58 -9.72 -6.83
CA TYR A 75 1.97 -10.33 -5.64
C TYR A 75 0.83 -11.26 -5.99
N LEU A 76 0.07 -10.97 -7.04
CA LEU A 76 -0.96 -11.86 -7.52
C LEU A 76 -0.37 -13.20 -8.00
N ARG A 77 0.77 -13.16 -8.71
CA ARG A 77 1.51 -14.39 -9.07
C ARG A 77 2.07 -15.11 -7.84
N ASP A 78 2.70 -14.37 -6.91
CA ASP A 78 3.26 -14.93 -5.68
C ASP A 78 2.19 -15.54 -4.75
N CYS A 79 0.92 -15.12 -4.90
CA CYS A 79 -0.21 -15.57 -4.10
C CYS A 79 -1.17 -16.49 -4.87
N ASP A 80 -0.74 -17.12 -5.96
CA ASP A 80 -1.53 -18.09 -6.74
C ASP A 80 -2.88 -17.53 -7.25
N GLY A 81 -2.93 -16.23 -7.56
CA GLY A 81 -4.17 -15.56 -7.96
C GLY A 81 -5.07 -15.10 -6.81
N ASP A 82 -4.66 -15.28 -5.56
CA ASP A 82 -5.42 -14.83 -4.39
C ASP A 82 -5.25 -13.31 -4.19
N HIS A 83 -6.28 -12.56 -4.61
CA HIS A 83 -6.32 -11.11 -4.51
C HIS A 83 -6.28 -10.62 -3.06
N GLU A 84 -6.94 -11.33 -2.13
CA GLU A 84 -6.95 -10.96 -0.71
C GLU A 84 -5.54 -11.07 -0.13
N ARG A 85 -4.87 -12.20 -0.35
CA ARG A 85 -3.48 -12.41 0.11
C ARG A 85 -2.52 -11.41 -0.53
N ALA A 86 -2.69 -11.08 -1.82
CA ALA A 86 -1.87 -10.10 -2.50
C ALA A 86 -2.04 -8.68 -1.91
N ILE A 87 -3.29 -8.25 -1.67
CA ILE A 87 -3.57 -6.97 -0.99
C ILE A 87 -2.99 -6.97 0.42
N ARG A 88 -3.18 -8.05 1.19
CA ARG A 88 -2.63 -8.17 2.54
C ARG A 88 -1.10 -8.01 2.55
N LYS A 89 -0.40 -8.68 1.63
CA LYS A 89 1.06 -8.57 1.49
C LYS A 89 1.49 -7.12 1.27
N PHE A 90 0.80 -6.38 0.40
CA PHE A 90 1.09 -4.96 0.18
C PHE A 90 0.84 -4.10 1.42
N LEU A 91 -0.28 -4.33 2.11
CA LEU A 91 -0.61 -3.61 3.34
C LEU A 91 0.35 -3.91 4.49
N ASP A 92 0.85 -5.14 4.58
CA ASP A 92 1.87 -5.53 5.57
C ASP A 92 3.19 -4.81 5.33
N PHE A 93 3.64 -4.66 4.07
CA PHE A 93 4.81 -3.84 3.76
C PHE A 93 4.63 -2.36 4.08
N ALA A 94 3.44 -1.81 3.83
CA ALA A 94 3.14 -0.43 4.24
C ALA A 94 3.23 -0.27 5.76
N ALA A 95 2.78 -1.28 6.54
CA ALA A 95 2.86 -1.25 7.99
C ALA A 95 4.30 -1.39 8.50
N GLU A 96 5.09 -2.25 7.86
CA GLU A 96 6.52 -2.39 8.15
C GLU A 96 7.26 -1.07 7.90
N PHE A 97 6.99 -0.40 6.78
CA PHE A 97 7.60 0.90 6.47
C PHE A 97 7.22 1.98 7.50
N VAL A 98 5.94 2.10 7.87
CA VAL A 98 5.52 3.06 8.90
C VAL A 98 6.24 2.80 10.22
N ALA A 99 6.33 1.55 10.66
CA ALA A 99 7.05 1.20 11.88
C ALA A 99 8.56 1.49 11.80
N LEU A 100 9.17 1.36 10.62
CA LEU A 100 10.57 1.76 10.39
C LEU A 100 10.74 3.27 10.58
N ARG A 101 9.90 4.09 9.94
CA ARG A 101 9.94 5.55 10.01
C ARG A 101 9.72 6.06 11.44
N GLU A 102 8.81 5.44 12.19
CA GLU A 102 8.59 5.78 13.60
C GLU A 102 9.84 5.56 14.46
N ARG A 103 10.57 4.46 14.24
CA ARG A 103 11.82 4.17 14.96
C ARG A 103 12.92 5.17 14.62
N GLU A 104 13.06 5.52 13.34
CA GLU A 104 14.04 6.53 12.90
C GLU A 104 13.79 7.89 13.56
N ARG A 105 12.52 8.27 13.73
CA ARG A 105 12.13 9.54 14.37
C ARG A 105 12.32 9.56 15.89
N GLN A 106 12.29 8.40 16.54
CA GLN A 106 12.50 8.27 17.99
C GLN A 106 13.98 8.10 18.36
N GLY A 107 14.81 7.70 17.40
CA GLY A 107 16.26 7.56 17.55
C GLY A 107 17.09 8.76 17.09
N SER A 108 16.44 9.84 16.61
CA SER A 108 17.05 11.12 16.24
C SER A 108 16.84 12.17 17.32
#